data_AF-A0AAE7H4L6-F1
#
_entry.id   AF-A0AAE7H4L6-F1
#
_cell.length_a   1.000
_cell.length_b   1.000
_cell.length_c   1.000
_cell.angle_alpha   90.00
_cell.angle_beta   90.00
_cell.angle_gamma   90.00
#
_symmetry.space_group_name_H-M   'P 1'
#
loop_
_entity.id
_entity.type
_entity.pdbx_description
1 polymer ?
#
loop_
_entity_poly.entity_id
_entity_poly.type
_entity_poly.pdbx_seq_one_letter_code
_entity_poly.pdbx_strand_id
1 'polypeptide(L)'
;MNVTGINKNNKEWMIAIIITYLFILLCLATYAIGAMSLGWLPAPYAPLRVPLMCGTIAYIGGCLYCFRAIYINKCIRKQWDPDWHVWYFIRPLTSTIAGAISYLFLKAGLLVLESSSNAGSSEMGFFALAFIAGFNVDKFVAKIEEVAKAVWGIEKTRSATNHEVKDLDKKE
;
A
#
# COMPACT_ATOMS: atom_id res chain seq x y z
N MET A 1 -13.27 -33.16 22.64
CA MET A 1 -12.85 -32.49 21.38
C MET A 1 -11.33 -32.47 21.31
N ASN A 2 -10.74 -32.82 20.17
CA ASN A 2 -9.28 -32.96 20.00
C ASN A 2 -8.61 -31.57 19.81
N VAL A 3 -7.46 -31.33 20.46
CA VAL A 3 -6.72 -30.05 20.46
C VAL A 3 -6.32 -29.63 19.03
N THR A 4 -6.02 -30.60 18.17
CA THR A 4 -5.71 -30.36 16.75
C THR A 4 -6.90 -29.80 15.96
N GLY A 5 -8.12 -30.21 16.28
CA GLY A 5 -9.35 -29.70 15.66
C GLY A 5 -9.66 -28.26 16.08
N ILE A 6 -9.40 -27.93 17.35
CA ILE A 6 -9.60 -26.57 17.89
C ILE A 6 -8.64 -25.58 17.20
N ASN A 7 -7.35 -25.93 17.08
CA ASN A 7 -6.37 -25.08 16.41
C ASN A 7 -6.65 -24.88 14.91
N LYS A 8 -7.19 -25.89 14.23
CA LYS A 8 -7.59 -25.76 12.82
C LYS A 8 -8.74 -24.78 12.67
N ASN A 9 -9.80 -24.91 13.49
CA ASN A 9 -10.94 -24.00 13.43
C ASN A 9 -10.52 -22.55 13.71
N ASN A 10 -9.68 -22.31 14.71
CA ASN A 10 -9.21 -20.96 15.04
C ASN A 10 -8.47 -20.28 13.88
N LYS A 11 -7.69 -21.05 13.10
CA LYS A 11 -6.99 -20.55 11.91
C LYS A 11 -7.96 -20.12 10.81
N GLU A 12 -8.98 -20.93 10.52
CA GLU A 12 -9.97 -20.60 9.47
C GLU A 12 -10.83 -19.38 9.87
N TRP A 13 -11.21 -19.27 11.15
CA TRP A 13 -11.91 -18.10 11.68
C TRP A 13 -11.10 -16.82 11.52
N MET A 14 -9.81 -16.85 11.83
CA MET A 14 -8.96 -15.67 11.69
C MET A 14 -8.79 -15.24 10.23
N ILE A 15 -8.67 -16.20 9.31
CA ILE A 15 -8.62 -15.90 7.87
C ILE A 15 -9.92 -15.22 7.42
N ALA A 16 -11.08 -15.73 7.85
CA ALA A 16 -12.36 -15.10 7.56
C ALA A 16 -12.42 -13.67 8.09
N ILE A 17 -11.98 -13.43 9.34
CA ILE A 17 -11.91 -12.08 9.94
C ILE A 17 -11.04 -11.15 9.08
N ILE A 18 -9.85 -11.59 8.67
CA ILE A 18 -8.95 -10.79 7.83
C ILE A 18 -9.61 -10.45 6.50
N ILE A 19 -10.25 -11.42 5.83
CA ILE A 19 -10.95 -11.19 4.56
C ILE A 19 -12.09 -10.19 4.73
N THR A 20 -12.92 -10.35 5.76
CA THR A 20 -14.02 -9.43 6.05
C THR A 20 -13.50 -8.03 6.35
N TYR A 21 -12.44 -7.91 7.15
CA TYR A 21 -11.75 -6.65 7.44
C TYR A 21 -11.29 -5.97 6.14
N LEU A 22 -10.52 -6.66 5.29
CA LEU A 22 -10.03 -6.12 4.03
C LEU A 22 -11.17 -5.72 3.08
N PHE A 23 -12.26 -6.49 3.07
CA PHE A 23 -13.43 -6.19 2.25
C PHE A 23 -14.17 -4.94 2.72
N ILE A 24 -14.43 -4.81 4.04
CA ILE A 24 -15.03 -3.60 4.63
C ILE A 24 -14.20 -2.37 4.27
N LEU A 25 -12.87 -2.47 4.40
CA LEU A 25 -11.99 -1.36 4.09
C LEU A 25 -11.98 -1.01 2.60
N LEU A 26 -12.04 -2.01 1.71
CA LEU A 26 -12.17 -1.77 0.28
C LEU A 26 -13.48 -1.04 -0.05
N CYS A 27 -14.59 -1.44 0.58
CA CYS A 27 -15.87 -0.74 0.45
C CYS A 27 -15.79 0.70 0.95
N LEU A 28 -15.18 0.93 2.13
CA LEU A 28 -14.98 2.27 2.69
C LEU A 28 -14.11 3.15 1.79
N ALA A 29 -13.01 2.60 1.26
CA ALA A 29 -12.12 3.31 0.35
C ALA A 29 -12.84 3.67 -0.97
N THR A 30 -13.59 2.74 -1.54
CA THR A 30 -14.37 2.96 -2.77
C THR A 30 -15.45 4.03 -2.54
N TYR A 31 -16.16 3.95 -1.41
CA TYR A 31 -17.13 4.96 -1.01
C TYR A 31 -16.49 6.34 -0.82
N ALA A 32 -15.35 6.43 -0.14
CA ALA A 32 -14.64 7.68 0.08
C ALA A 32 -14.18 8.33 -1.24
N ILE A 33 -13.65 7.54 -2.19
CA ILE A 33 -13.32 8.01 -3.55
C ILE A 33 -14.56 8.53 -4.26
N GLY A 34 -15.67 7.80 -4.20
CA GLY A 34 -16.95 8.22 -4.79
C GLY A 34 -17.45 9.55 -4.21
N ALA A 35 -17.49 9.66 -2.87
CA ALA A 35 -17.92 10.87 -2.17
C ALA A 35 -17.04 12.09 -2.50
N MET A 36 -15.71 11.91 -2.52
CA MET A 36 -14.78 12.97 -2.93
C MET A 36 -14.92 13.35 -4.40
N SER A 37 -15.24 12.39 -5.28
CA SER A 37 -15.44 12.64 -6.71
C SER A 37 -16.75 13.38 -6.99
N LEU A 38 -17.79 13.14 -6.18
CA LEU A 38 -19.08 13.82 -6.23
C LEU A 38 -19.08 15.20 -5.55
N GLY A 39 -17.94 15.64 -5.01
CA GLY A 39 -17.81 16.96 -4.39
C GLY A 39 -18.45 17.08 -3.01
N TRP A 40 -18.61 15.97 -2.28
CA TRP A 40 -19.19 15.98 -0.93
C TRP A 40 -18.24 16.55 0.14
N LEU A 41 -17.03 16.96 -0.26
CA LEU A 41 -16.06 17.56 0.63
C LEU A 41 -16.40 19.05 0.85
N PRO A 42 -16.57 19.53 2.09
CA PRO A 42 -16.87 20.95 2.35
C PRO A 42 -15.80 21.88 1.76
N ALA A 43 -16.22 23.06 1.30
CA ALA A 43 -15.35 24.06 0.67
C ALA A 43 -13.98 24.31 1.36
N PRO A 44 -13.86 24.42 2.70
CA PRO A 44 -12.56 24.64 3.35
C PRO A 44 -11.56 23.46 3.15
N TYR A 45 -12.05 22.26 2.86
CA TYR A 45 -11.22 21.07 2.70
C TYR A 45 -10.97 20.69 1.24
N ALA A 46 -11.50 21.44 0.27
CA ALA A 46 -11.31 21.17 -1.15
C ALA A 46 -9.83 20.98 -1.57
N PRO A 47 -8.84 21.75 -1.05
CA PRO A 47 -7.43 21.54 -1.38
C PRO A 47 -6.86 20.20 -0.91
N LEU A 48 -7.48 19.58 0.09
CA LEU A 48 -7.06 18.27 0.63
C LEU A 48 -7.61 17.10 -0.20
N ARG A 49 -8.49 17.35 -1.18
CA ARG A 49 -9.09 16.31 -2.00
C ARG A 49 -8.04 15.40 -2.65
N VAL A 50 -7.10 15.97 -3.40
CA VAL A 50 -6.07 15.19 -4.14
C VAL A 50 -5.18 14.36 -3.21
N PRO A 51 -4.59 14.90 -2.11
CA PRO A 51 -3.80 14.09 -1.20
C PRO A 51 -4.62 13.00 -0.51
N LEU A 52 -5.87 13.28 -0.12
CA LEU A 52 -6.76 12.28 0.46
C LEU A 52 -7.08 11.16 -0.54
N MET A 53 -7.40 11.51 -1.78
CA MET A 53 -7.62 10.54 -2.86
C MET A 53 -6.37 9.69 -3.14
N CYS A 54 -5.17 10.28 -3.13
CA CYS A 54 -3.92 9.52 -3.26
C CYS A 54 -3.77 8.50 -2.12
N GLY A 55 -3.99 8.92 -0.87
CA GLY A 55 -3.97 8.02 0.29
C GLY A 55 -4.99 6.88 0.15
N THR A 56 -6.24 7.20 -0.23
CA THR A 56 -7.30 6.19 -0.41
C THR A 56 -7.02 5.24 -1.57
N ILE A 57 -6.46 5.71 -2.68
CA ILE A 57 -6.10 4.86 -3.82
C ILE A 57 -4.91 3.95 -3.48
N ALA A 58 -3.94 4.45 -2.74
CA ALA A 58 -2.83 3.65 -2.22
C ALA A 58 -3.33 2.60 -1.21
N TYR A 59 -4.33 2.94 -0.40
CA TYR A 59 -5.04 2.00 0.47
C TYR A 59 -5.58 0.80 -0.33
N ILE A 60 -6.25 1.06 -1.45
CA ILE A 60 -6.76 0.01 -2.36
C ILE A 60 -5.61 -0.87 -2.88
N GLY A 61 -4.48 -0.27 -3.27
CA GLY A 61 -3.27 -1.01 -3.64
C GLY A 61 -2.78 -1.95 -2.54
N GLY A 62 -2.78 -1.48 -1.28
CA GLY A 62 -2.44 -2.29 -0.11
C GLY A 62 -3.41 -3.45 0.12
N CYS A 63 -4.72 -3.21 0.01
CA CYS A 63 -5.73 -4.27 0.09
C CYS A 63 -5.54 -5.31 -1.02
N LEU A 64 -5.28 -4.88 -2.26
CA LEU A 64 -5.04 -5.78 -3.38
C LEU A 64 -3.83 -6.68 -3.12
N TYR A 65 -2.74 -6.11 -2.58
CA TYR A 65 -1.57 -6.90 -2.18
C TYR A 65 -1.94 -7.95 -1.11
N CYS A 66 -2.72 -7.56 -0.10
CA CYS A 66 -3.17 -8.46 0.96
C CYS A 66 -4.04 -9.60 0.41
N PHE A 67 -5.02 -9.29 -0.44
CA PHE A 67 -5.83 -10.32 -1.12
C PHE A 67 -4.99 -11.25 -1.98
N ARG A 68 -4.01 -10.71 -2.74
CA ARG A 68 -3.06 -11.51 -3.51
C ARG A 68 -2.23 -12.43 -2.61
N ALA A 69 -1.76 -11.94 -1.46
CA ALA A 69 -1.00 -12.73 -0.51
C ALA A 69 -1.85 -13.86 0.11
N ILE A 70 -3.11 -13.60 0.44
CA ILE A 70 -4.05 -14.64 0.88
C ILE A 70 -4.25 -15.68 -0.23
N TYR A 71 -4.58 -15.24 -1.45
CA TYR A 71 -4.78 -16.12 -2.59
C TYR A 71 -3.58 -17.05 -2.84
N ILE A 72 -2.36 -16.50 -2.87
CA ILE A 72 -1.15 -17.30 -3.11
C ILE A 72 -0.84 -18.22 -1.93
N ASN A 73 -0.83 -17.70 -0.70
CA ASN A 73 -0.33 -18.46 0.46
C ASN A 73 -1.36 -19.47 0.98
N LYS A 74 -2.66 -19.12 0.95
CA LYS A 74 -3.73 -20.00 1.40
C LYS A 74 -4.21 -20.93 0.29
N CYS A 75 -4.55 -20.41 -0.89
CA CYS A 75 -5.24 -21.19 -1.93
C CYS A 75 -4.27 -21.99 -2.80
N ILE A 76 -3.16 -21.38 -3.23
CA ILE A 76 -2.20 -22.04 -4.13
C ILE A 76 -1.18 -22.88 -3.34
N ARG A 77 -0.41 -22.23 -2.45
CA ARG A 77 0.72 -22.87 -1.77
C ARG A 77 0.31 -23.67 -0.53
N LYS A 78 -0.87 -23.41 0.03
CA LYS A 78 -1.39 -24.04 1.27
C LYS A 78 -0.43 -23.91 2.47
N GLN A 79 0.37 -22.84 2.50
CA GLN A 79 1.37 -22.52 3.53
C GLN A 79 0.92 -21.29 4.32
N TRP A 80 -0.23 -21.41 5.01
CA TRP A 80 -0.71 -20.33 5.85
C TRP A 80 -0.03 -20.32 7.22
N ASP A 81 0.61 -19.20 7.53
CA ASP A 81 1.32 -18.98 8.79
C ASP A 81 0.59 -17.91 9.65
N PRO A 82 0.14 -18.26 10.86
CA PRO A 82 -0.51 -17.33 11.79
C PRO A 82 0.34 -16.11 12.20
N ASP A 83 1.67 -16.21 12.19
CA ASP A 83 2.53 -15.11 12.62
C ASP A 83 2.42 -13.89 11.69
N TRP A 84 1.90 -14.10 10.47
CA TRP A 84 1.65 -13.05 9.49
C TRP A 84 0.30 -12.34 9.67
N HIS A 85 -0.54 -12.75 10.63
CA HIS A 85 -1.86 -12.12 10.85
C HIS A 85 -1.74 -10.62 11.08
N VAL A 86 -0.83 -10.19 11.96
CA VAL A 86 -0.58 -8.77 12.27
C VAL A 86 -0.18 -7.99 11.02
N TRP A 87 0.61 -8.60 10.14
CA TRP A 87 1.05 -7.97 8.91
C TRP A 87 -0.11 -7.62 7.97
N TYR A 88 -1.15 -8.47 7.88
CA TYR A 88 -2.36 -8.17 7.09
C TYR A 88 -3.18 -6.97 7.59
N PHE A 89 -3.11 -6.65 8.89
CA PHE A 89 -3.79 -5.48 9.47
C PHE A 89 -2.97 -4.19 9.30
N ILE A 90 -1.65 -4.28 9.44
CA ILE A 90 -0.77 -3.10 9.38
C ILE A 90 -0.49 -2.69 7.92
N ARG A 91 -0.45 -3.64 6.98
CA ARG A 91 -0.05 -3.38 5.58
C ARG A 91 -0.93 -2.33 4.90
N PRO A 92 -2.28 -2.37 4.93
CA PRO A 92 -3.11 -1.32 4.31
C PRO A 92 -2.84 0.09 4.87
N LEU A 93 -2.53 0.21 6.16
CA LEU A 93 -2.16 1.48 6.78
C LEU A 93 -0.82 1.99 6.23
N THR A 94 0.20 1.13 6.16
CA THR A 94 1.49 1.50 5.57
C THR A 94 1.37 1.92 4.10
N SER A 95 0.50 1.24 3.34
CA SER A 95 0.20 1.59 1.95
C SER A 95 -0.42 2.98 1.82
N THR A 96 -1.29 3.36 2.75
CA THR A 96 -1.92 4.69 2.78
C THR A 96 -0.88 5.80 3.00
N ILE A 97 0.03 5.58 3.95
CA ILE A 97 1.12 6.52 4.25
C ILE A 97 2.02 6.67 3.02
N ALA A 98 2.36 5.55 2.35
CA ALA A 98 3.15 5.59 1.13
C ALA A 98 2.49 6.41 0.02
N GLY A 99 1.17 6.27 -0.19
CA GLY A 99 0.43 7.09 -1.15
C GLY A 99 0.34 8.58 -0.81
N ALA A 100 0.20 8.91 0.48
CA ALA A 100 0.24 10.30 0.91
C ALA A 100 1.63 10.92 0.67
N ILE A 101 2.70 10.16 0.93
CA ILE A 101 4.08 10.59 0.66
C ILE A 101 4.32 10.73 -0.86
N SER A 102 3.83 9.82 -1.69
CA SER A 102 4.00 9.93 -3.15
C SER A 102 3.42 11.23 -3.71
N TYR A 103 2.28 11.68 -3.17
CA TYR A 103 1.73 12.99 -3.51
C TYR A 103 2.68 14.14 -3.16
N LEU A 104 3.30 14.11 -1.97
CA LEU A 104 4.26 15.15 -1.56
C LEU A 104 5.47 15.20 -2.50
N PHE A 105 6.01 14.04 -2.88
CA PHE A 105 7.18 13.97 -3.77
C PHE A 105 6.86 14.47 -5.18
N LEU A 106 5.68 14.15 -5.71
CA LEU A 106 5.22 14.68 -6.99
C LEU A 106 4.98 16.20 -6.91
N LYS A 107 4.32 16.68 -5.86
CA LYS A 107 4.03 18.10 -5.68
C LYS A 107 5.30 18.93 -5.47
N ALA A 108 6.32 18.35 -4.84
CA ALA A 108 7.63 18.96 -4.65
C ALA A 108 8.52 18.92 -5.91
N GLY A 109 8.08 18.26 -7.00
CA GLY A 109 8.87 18.11 -8.23
C GLY A 109 10.05 17.14 -8.11
N LEU A 110 10.13 16.37 -7.02
CA LEU A 110 11.19 15.38 -6.79
C LEU A 110 10.97 14.09 -7.58
N LEU A 111 9.72 13.84 -7.98
CA LEU A 111 9.33 12.80 -8.91
C LEU A 111 8.61 13.48 -10.07
N VAL A 112 9.11 13.30 -11.29
CA VAL A 112 8.48 13.84 -12.50
C VAL A 112 7.73 12.71 -13.19
N LEU A 113 6.45 12.95 -13.48
CA LEU A 113 5.65 12.08 -14.34
C LEU A 113 5.64 12.70 -15.74
N GLU A 114 6.15 11.97 -16.73
CA GLU A 114 5.96 12.30 -18.14
C GLU A 114 4.54 11.94 -18.56
N SER A 115 3.55 12.71 -18.11
CA SER A 115 2.16 12.56 -18.59
C SER A 115 1.81 13.76 -19.47
N SER A 116 1.61 13.52 -20.77
CA SER A 116 1.26 14.53 -21.78
C SER A 116 0.16 15.49 -21.31
N SER A 117 0.29 16.75 -21.72
CA SER A 117 -0.46 17.94 -21.31
C SER A 117 -1.95 17.91 -21.67
N ASN A 118 -2.76 17.19 -20.91
CA ASN A 118 -4.21 17.38 -20.83
C ASN A 118 -4.55 17.81 -19.39
N ALA A 119 -5.50 18.72 -19.20
CA ALA A 119 -5.80 19.32 -17.90
C ALA A 119 -6.18 18.31 -16.77
N GLY A 120 -6.50 17.06 -17.11
CA GLY A 120 -6.74 15.96 -16.16
C GLY A 120 -5.68 14.85 -16.13
N SER A 121 -4.65 14.88 -16.98
CA SER A 121 -3.60 13.84 -17.02
C SER A 121 -2.68 13.90 -15.80
N SER A 122 -2.46 15.10 -15.26
CA SER A 122 -1.64 15.33 -14.08
C SER A 122 -2.22 14.61 -12.86
N GLU A 123 -3.52 14.82 -12.54
CA GLU A 123 -4.19 14.18 -11.38
C GLU A 123 -4.22 12.66 -11.48
N MET A 124 -4.50 12.12 -12.67
CA MET A 124 -4.45 10.67 -12.90
C MET A 124 -3.04 10.10 -12.69
N GLY A 125 -2.00 10.88 -13.02
CA GLY A 125 -0.62 10.55 -12.70
C GLY A 125 -0.36 10.47 -11.19
N PHE A 126 -0.87 11.41 -10.40
CA PHE A 126 -0.79 11.36 -8.93
C PHE A 126 -1.44 10.09 -8.39
N PHE A 127 -2.63 9.74 -8.88
CA PHE A 127 -3.36 8.55 -8.46
C PHE A 127 -2.67 7.25 -8.86
N ALA A 128 -2.15 7.17 -10.08
CA ALA A 128 -1.42 6.01 -10.56
C ALA A 128 -0.15 5.75 -9.74
N LEU A 129 0.63 6.80 -9.46
CA LEU A 129 1.81 6.66 -8.61
C LEU A 129 1.41 6.28 -7.18
N ALA A 130 0.38 6.91 -6.62
CA ALA A 130 -0.11 6.57 -5.28
C ALA A 130 -0.56 5.11 -5.19
N PHE A 131 -1.24 4.59 -6.21
CA PHE A 131 -1.58 3.17 -6.29
C PHE A 131 -0.34 2.29 -6.26
N ILE A 132 0.67 2.59 -7.09
CA ILE A 132 1.92 1.82 -7.15
C ILE A 132 2.66 1.88 -5.80
N ALA A 133 2.73 3.05 -5.18
CA ALA A 133 3.34 3.27 -3.88
C ALA A 133 2.65 2.44 -2.78
N GLY A 134 1.32 2.39 -2.78
CA GLY A 134 0.55 1.57 -1.86
C GLY A 134 0.63 0.08 -2.13
N PHE A 135 0.62 -0.33 -3.40
CA PHE A 135 0.71 -1.72 -3.83
C PHE A 135 2.07 -2.35 -3.48
N ASN A 136 3.16 -1.59 -3.66
CA ASN A 136 4.52 -2.06 -3.41
C ASN A 136 5.31 -1.08 -2.54
N VAL A 137 4.89 -0.99 -1.28
CA VAL A 137 5.48 -0.10 -0.27
C VAL A 137 7.00 -0.28 -0.17
N ASP A 138 7.49 -1.52 -0.22
CA ASP A 138 8.91 -1.81 0.00
C ASP A 138 9.78 -1.26 -1.14
N LYS A 139 9.37 -1.48 -2.39
CA LYS A 139 10.08 -0.91 -3.56
C LYS A 139 9.91 0.61 -3.64
N PHE A 140 8.77 1.14 -3.22
CA PHE A 140 8.55 2.57 -3.17
C PHE A 140 9.46 3.27 -2.14
N VAL A 141 9.58 2.72 -0.93
CA VAL A 141 10.49 3.22 0.10
C VAL A 141 11.94 3.16 -0.37
N ALA A 142 12.36 2.04 -0.99
CA ALA A 142 13.70 1.95 -1.58
C ALA A 142 13.94 3.06 -2.62
N LYS A 143 12.92 3.41 -3.42
CA LYS A 143 13.03 4.50 -4.39
C LYS A 143 13.15 5.86 -3.73
N ILE A 144 12.43 6.10 -2.63
CA ILE A 144 12.58 7.33 -1.84
C ILE A 144 13.99 7.46 -1.28
N GLU A 145 14.58 6.38 -0.77
CA GLU A 145 15.95 6.40 -0.26
C GLU A 145 16.98 6.71 -1.36
N GLU A 146 16.79 6.18 -2.58
CA GLU A 146 17.61 6.54 -3.74
C GLU A 146 17.52 8.04 -4.06
N VAL A 147 16.30 8.59 -4.07
CA VAL A 147 16.09 10.03 -4.27
C VAL A 147 16.74 10.82 -3.13
N ALA A 148 16.61 10.36 -1.89
CA ALA A 148 17.18 11.06 -0.74
C ALA A 148 18.71 11.11 -0.77
N LYS A 149 19.33 10.01 -1.19
CA LYS A 149 20.78 9.95 -1.42
C LYS A 149 21.22 10.86 -2.56
N ALA A 150 20.48 10.86 -3.67
CA ALA A 150 20.82 11.67 -4.85
C ALA A 150 20.66 13.18 -4.62
N VAL A 151 19.62 13.60 -3.89
CA VAL A 151 19.28 15.01 -3.69
C VAL A 151 19.95 15.60 -2.45
N TRP A 152 20.02 14.84 -1.34
CA TRP A 152 20.51 15.34 -0.05
C TRP A 152 21.75 14.62 0.48
N GLY A 153 22.27 13.61 -0.22
CA GLY A 153 23.43 12.84 0.25
C GLY A 153 23.14 11.97 1.48
N ILE A 154 21.86 11.72 1.80
CA ILE A 154 21.46 10.91 2.95
C ILE A 154 21.70 9.42 2.62
N GLU A 155 22.44 8.72 3.47
CA GLU A 155 22.69 7.29 3.28
C GLU A 155 21.43 6.44 3.48
N LYS A 156 21.38 5.26 2.85
CA LYS A 156 20.25 4.33 2.96
C LYS A 156 20.06 3.86 4.41
N THR A 157 18.82 3.56 4.77
CA THR A 157 18.52 3.09 6.13
C THR A 157 19.13 1.70 6.36
N ARG A 158 19.50 1.39 7.61
CA ARG A 158 19.99 0.05 8.02
C ARG A 158 19.10 -1.10 7.53
N SER A 159 17.78 -0.89 7.52
CA SER A 159 16.79 -1.86 7.03
C SER A 159 16.94 -2.17 5.53
N ALA A 160 17.36 -1.20 4.72
CA ALA A 160 17.58 -1.37 3.29
C ALA A 160 18.92 -2.07 3.00
N THR A 161 20.00 -1.72 3.72
CA THR A 161 21.30 -2.39 3.60
C THR A 161 21.22 -3.88 3.90
N ASN A 162 20.49 -4.27 4.95
CA ASN A 162 20.26 -5.69 5.28
C ASN A 162 19.45 -6.45 4.22
N HIS A 163 18.62 -5.75 3.43
CA HIS A 163 17.86 -6.36 2.34
C HIS A 163 18.75 -6.62 1.12
N GLU A 164 19.67 -5.71 0.78
CA GLU A 164 20.63 -5.90 -0.32
C GLU A 164 21.60 -7.05 -0.04
N VAL A 165 22.12 -7.18 1.18
CA VAL A 165 23.01 -8.30 1.57
C VAL A 165 22.30 -9.65 1.41
N LYS A 166 21.03 -9.77 1.85
CA LYS A 166 20.25 -11.01 1.69
C LYS A 166 19.92 -11.35 0.24
N ASP A 167 19.76 -10.36 -0.63
CA ASP A 167 19.51 -10.59 -2.06
C ASP A 167 20.80 -11.03 -2.80
N LEU A 168 21.98 -10.66 -2.29
CA LEU A 168 23.28 -11.13 -2.78
C LEU A 168 23.51 -12.59 -2.38
N ASP A 169 23.28 -12.95 -1.12
CA ASP A 169 23.44 -14.34 -0.62
C ASP A 169 22.47 -15.34 -1.28
N LYS A 170 21.37 -14.87 -1.89
CA LYS A 170 20.40 -15.71 -2.60
C LYS A 170 20.75 -15.97 -4.07
N LYS A 171 21.73 -15.27 -4.61
CA LYS A 171 22.17 -15.37 -6.01
C LYS A 171 23.44 -16.21 -6.18
N GLU A 172 24.09 -16.60 -5.08
CA GLU A 172 25.13 -17.63 -5.02
C GLU A 172 24.52 -19.01 -4.75
#